data_AF-A0A0G1TI18-F1
#
_entry.id   AF-A0A0G1TI18-F1
#
_cell.length_a   1.000
_cell.length_b   1.000
_cell.length_c   1.000
_cell.angle_alpha   90.00
_cell.angle_beta   90.00
_cell.angle_gamma   90.00
#
_symmetry.space_group_name_H-M   'P 1'
#
loop_
_entity.id
_entity.type
_entity.pdbx_description
1 polymer ?
#
loop_
_entity_poly.entity_id
_entity_poly.type
_entity_poly.pdbx_seq_one_letter_code
_entity_poly.pdbx_strand_id
1 'polypeptide(L)'
;MDFLGLRNLTIIEETLANIKNRHNIDLDIHALPLNDKNTFKLLQQGNAVGIFQLESDGMRGWLKELKPTELNDIIAMVALYRPGPMELIPNYVARKHGKEEVKYLHPKLEKFATSCLSKKQSSLRV
;
A
#
# COMPACT_ATOMS: atom_id res chain seq x y z
N MET A 1 29.11 3.75 -8.52
CA MET A 1 27.87 4.54 -8.68
C MET A 1 26.89 3.66 -9.41
N ASP A 2 25.66 3.57 -8.91
CA ASP A 2 24.60 2.80 -9.55
C ASP A 2 23.60 3.77 -10.20
N PHE A 3 23.53 3.76 -11.53
CA PHE A 3 22.53 4.49 -12.30
C PHE A 3 21.48 3.50 -12.80
N LEU A 4 20.26 3.61 -12.26
CA LEU A 4 19.16 2.72 -12.59
C LEU A 4 18.17 3.46 -13.51
N GLY A 5 17.99 2.95 -14.73
CA GLY A 5 16.95 3.41 -15.65
C GLY A 5 15.60 2.80 -15.26
N LEU A 6 14.76 3.57 -14.57
CA LEU A 6 13.44 3.11 -14.15
C LEU A 6 12.36 3.57 -15.12
N ARG A 7 11.77 2.62 -15.84
CA ARG A 7 10.67 2.87 -16.81
C ARG A 7 9.46 3.56 -16.17
N ASN A 8 9.16 3.27 -14.90
CA ASN A 8 8.03 3.90 -14.21
C ASN A 8 8.19 5.41 -14.06
N LEU A 9 9.42 5.94 -13.92
CA LEU A 9 9.69 7.36 -13.84
C LEU A 9 9.38 8.04 -15.19
N THR A 10 9.77 7.42 -16.31
CA THR A 10 9.42 7.90 -17.65
C THR A 10 7.92 7.93 -17.88
N ILE A 11 7.19 6.88 -17.47
CA ILE A 11 5.73 6.83 -17.59
C ILE A 11 5.07 7.96 -16.78
N ILE A 12 5.57 8.24 -15.57
CA ILE A 12 5.07 9.32 -14.73
C ILE A 12 5.30 10.67 -15.41
N GLU A 13 6.50 10.93 -15.91
CA GLU A 13 6.85 12.18 -16.60
C GLU A 13 5.95 12.43 -17.82
N GLU A 14 5.77 11.42 -18.68
CA GLU A 14 4.86 11.49 -19.83
C GLU A 14 3.40 11.74 -19.40
N THR A 15 2.96 11.11 -18.29
CA THR A 15 1.62 11.30 -17.75
C THR A 15 1.40 12.75 -17.31
N LEU A 16 2.36 13.35 -16.60
CA LEU A 16 2.30 14.75 -16.17
C LEU A 16 2.25 15.71 -17.38
N ALA A 17 3.08 15.47 -18.39
CA ALA A 17 3.07 16.25 -19.64
C ALA A 17 1.70 16.16 -20.34
N ASN A 18 1.10 14.97 -20.41
CA ASN A 18 -0.21 14.77 -21.00
C ASN A 18 -1.33 15.49 -20.23
N ILE A 19 -1.29 15.49 -18.89
CA ILE A 19 -2.24 16.22 -18.04
C ILE A 19 -2.13 17.72 -18.31
N LYS A 20 -0.90 18.26 -18.34
CA LYS A 20 -0.65 19.68 -18.65
C LYS A 20 -1.18 20.06 -20.03
N ASN A 21 -0.88 19.27 -21.06
CA ASN A 21 -1.31 19.57 -22.43
C ASN A 21 -2.83 19.50 -22.61
N ARG A 22 -3.50 18.54 -21.96
CA ARG A 22 -4.95 18.33 -22.14
C ARG A 22 -5.81 19.21 -21.24
N HIS A 23 -5.37 19.44 -20.01
CA HIS A 23 -6.18 20.09 -18.98
C HIS A 23 -5.63 21.46 -18.56
N ASN A 24 -4.46 21.87 -19.06
CA ASN A 24 -3.74 23.08 -18.65
C ASN A 24 -3.49 23.12 -17.13
N ILE A 25 -3.28 21.95 -16.53
CA ILE A 25 -2.97 21.78 -15.11
C ILE A 25 -1.49 21.42 -15.00
N ASP A 26 -0.72 22.26 -14.29
CA ASP A 26 0.66 21.95 -13.93
C ASP A 26 0.67 21.28 -12.54
N LEU A 27 1.04 20.00 -12.51
CA LEU A 27 0.90 19.17 -11.31
C LEU A 27 2.27 18.85 -10.73
N ASP A 28 2.50 19.27 -9.48
CA ASP A 28 3.68 18.88 -8.71
C ASP A 28 3.44 17.52 -8.03
N ILE A 29 4.18 16.51 -8.47
CA ILE A 29 4.10 15.15 -7.94
C ILE A 29 4.54 15.06 -6.47
N HIS A 30 5.47 15.92 -6.03
CA HIS A 30 5.99 15.90 -4.67
C HIS A 30 5.00 16.47 -3.65
N ALA A 31 4.03 17.25 -4.11
CA ALA A 31 2.98 17.85 -3.29
C ALA A 31 1.70 16.99 -3.20
N LEU A 32 1.65 15.83 -3.86
CA LEU A 32 0.46 15.00 -3.88
C LEU A 32 0.11 14.44 -2.48
N PRO A 33 -1.18 14.46 -2.08
CA PRO A 33 -1.60 13.91 -0.81
C PRO A 33 -1.53 12.37 -0.82
N LEU A 34 -0.99 11.79 0.25
CA LEU A 34 -0.83 10.34 0.40
C LEU A 34 -2.11 9.63 0.92
N ASN A 35 -3.19 10.38 1.11
CA ASN A 35 -4.46 9.92 1.69
C ASN A 35 -5.66 10.06 0.73
N ASP A 36 -5.43 10.09 -0.58
CA ASP A 36 -6.50 10.23 -1.57
C ASP A 36 -7.46 9.03 -1.56
N LYS A 37 -8.74 9.30 -1.25
CA LYS A 37 -9.77 8.26 -1.10
C LYS A 37 -10.07 7.54 -2.42
N ASN A 38 -9.98 8.24 -3.55
CA ASN A 38 -10.30 7.64 -4.85
C ASN A 38 -9.24 6.63 -5.26
N THR A 39 -7.97 6.95 -4.99
CA THR A 39 -6.82 6.05 -5.18
C THR A 39 -6.98 4.78 -4.35
N PHE A 40 -7.29 4.89 -3.05
CA PHE A 40 -7.52 3.70 -2.23
C PHE A 40 -8.75 2.91 -2.68
N LYS A 41 -9.83 3.56 -3.08
CA LYS A 41 -11.02 2.87 -3.62
C LYS A 41 -10.70 2.05 -4.87
N LEU A 42 -9.88 2.59 -5.77
CA LEU A 42 -9.40 1.88 -6.95
C LEU A 42 -8.57 0.64 -6.57
N LEU A 43 -7.68 0.77 -5.59
CA LEU A 43 -6.88 -0.35 -5.09
C LEU A 43 -7.73 -1.42 -4.37
N GLN A 44 -8.73 -1.00 -3.58
CA GLN A 44 -9.67 -1.90 -2.90
C GLN A 44 -10.49 -2.74 -3.89
N GLN A 45 -10.70 -2.24 -5.11
CA GLN A 45 -11.36 -2.98 -6.19
C GLN A 45 -10.42 -3.94 -6.92
N GLY A 46 -9.11 -3.92 -6.61
CA GLY A 46 -8.08 -4.67 -7.33
C GLY A 46 -7.83 -4.16 -8.75
N ASN A 47 -8.24 -2.92 -9.06
CA ASN A 47 -8.06 -2.29 -10.36
C ASN A 47 -6.65 -1.72 -10.52
N ALA A 48 -5.62 -2.55 -10.29
CA ALA A 48 -4.22 -2.11 -10.22
C ALA A 48 -3.36 -2.52 -11.44
N VAL A 49 -3.99 -2.81 -12.58
CA VAL A 49 -3.26 -3.06 -13.83
C VAL A 49 -2.52 -1.78 -14.26
N GLY A 50 -1.23 -1.90 -14.59
CA GLY A 50 -0.37 -0.75 -14.88
C GLY A 50 0.09 0.05 -13.66
N ILE A 51 -0.29 -0.35 -12.44
CA ILE A 51 0.24 0.27 -11.21
C ILE A 51 1.50 -0.46 -10.78
N PHE A 52 2.59 0.28 -10.69
CA PHE A 52 3.91 -0.23 -10.33
C PHE A 52 3.87 -1.11 -9.06
N GLN A 53 4.51 -2.28 -9.11
CA GLN A 53 4.55 -3.32 -8.06
C GLN A 53 3.21 -4.02 -7.73
N LEU A 54 2.08 -3.51 -8.19
CA LEU A 54 0.74 -3.98 -7.77
C LEU A 54 -0.04 -4.74 -8.85
N GLU A 55 0.56 -4.96 -10.02
CA GLU A 55 -0.12 -5.43 -11.22
C GLU A 55 -0.48 -6.93 -11.21
N SER A 56 0.34 -7.78 -10.59
CA SER A 56 0.16 -9.24 -10.68
C SER A 56 -1.20 -9.71 -10.15
N ASP A 57 -1.76 -10.75 -10.75
CA ASP A 57 -3.09 -11.27 -10.40
C ASP A 57 -3.24 -11.60 -8.91
N GLY A 58 -2.24 -12.27 -8.33
CA GLY A 58 -2.25 -12.61 -6.90
C GLY A 58 -2.19 -11.37 -6.00
N MET A 59 -1.39 -10.35 -6.36
CA MET A 59 -1.33 -9.08 -5.64
C MET A 59 -2.68 -8.35 -5.70
N ARG A 60 -3.30 -8.30 -6.88
CA ARG A 60 -4.64 -7.71 -7.05
C ARG A 60 -5.70 -8.45 -6.25
N GLY A 61 -5.61 -9.77 -6.14
CA GLY A 61 -6.43 -10.58 -5.24
C GLY A 61 -6.26 -10.15 -3.77
N TRP A 62 -5.02 -10.03 -3.30
CA TRP A 62 -4.75 -9.60 -1.94
C TRP A 62 -5.16 -8.16 -1.65
N LEU A 63 -5.10 -7.25 -2.62
CA LEU A 63 -5.59 -5.87 -2.44
C LEU A 63 -7.10 -5.82 -2.17
N LYS A 64 -7.88 -6.70 -2.83
CA LYS A 64 -9.33 -6.82 -2.58
C LYS A 64 -9.65 -7.33 -1.18
N GLU A 65 -8.86 -8.28 -0.69
CA GLU A 65 -8.99 -8.83 0.67
C GLU A 65 -8.51 -7.84 1.75
N LEU A 66 -7.35 -7.21 1.52
CA LEU A 66 -6.74 -6.25 2.44
C LEU A 66 -7.58 -4.99 2.62
N LYS A 67 -8.21 -4.52 1.54
CA LYS A 67 -8.89 -3.23 1.44
C LYS A 67 -8.02 -2.08 1.98
N PRO A 68 -6.93 -1.68 1.30
CA PRO A 68 -6.03 -0.65 1.79
C PRO A 68 -6.75 0.68 2.05
N THR A 69 -6.40 1.34 3.14
CA THR A 69 -6.98 2.62 3.58
C THR A 69 -5.94 3.71 3.80
N GLU A 70 -4.67 3.33 3.89
CA GLU A 70 -3.53 4.22 4.07
C GLU A 70 -2.29 3.68 3.36
N LEU A 71 -1.28 4.54 3.15
CA LEU A 71 -0.05 4.16 2.44
C LEU A 71 0.69 3.00 3.12
N ASN A 72 0.65 2.92 4.46
CA ASN A 72 1.29 1.84 5.23
C ASN A 72 0.76 0.46 4.84
N ASP A 73 -0.50 0.35 4.42
CA ASP A 73 -1.05 -0.91 3.93
C ASP A 73 -0.36 -1.38 2.64
N ILE A 74 -0.04 -0.44 1.75
CA ILE A 74 0.64 -0.72 0.48
C ILE A 74 2.09 -1.13 0.76
N ILE A 75 2.77 -0.41 1.66
CA ILE A 75 4.14 -0.72 2.09
C ILE A 75 4.19 -2.15 2.68
N ALA A 76 3.28 -2.46 3.61
CA ALA A 76 3.19 -3.78 4.22
C ALA A 76 2.91 -4.86 3.17
N MET A 77 2.00 -4.62 2.23
CA MET A 77 1.67 -5.59 1.19
C MET A 77 2.86 -5.86 0.24
N VAL A 78 3.57 -4.82 -0.21
CA VAL A 78 4.78 -4.98 -1.04
C VAL A 78 5.89 -5.72 -0.30
N ALA A 79 6.01 -5.52 1.02
CA ALA A 79 6.98 -6.23 1.85
C ALA A 79 6.61 -7.71 2.03
N LEU A 80 5.33 -8.01 2.26
CA LEU A 80 4.83 -9.36 2.51
C LEU A 80 4.68 -10.20 1.24
N TYR A 81 4.46 -9.58 0.08
CA TYR A 81 4.27 -10.28 -1.19
C TYR A 81 5.62 -10.71 -1.82
N ARG A 82 6.37 -11.51 -1.05
CA ARG A 82 7.64 -12.14 -1.43
C ARG A 82 7.66 -13.60 -0.95
N PRO A 83 8.40 -14.50 -1.62
CA PRO A 83 8.54 -15.88 -1.16
C PRO A 83 9.01 -15.96 0.30
N GLY A 84 8.31 -16.75 1.12
CA GLY A 84 8.47 -16.81 2.58
C GLY A 84 7.41 -15.98 3.31
N PRO A 85 7.50 -14.64 3.36
CA PRO A 85 6.52 -13.80 4.05
C PRO A 85 5.08 -13.87 3.50
N MET A 86 4.87 -14.38 2.29
CA MET A 86 3.53 -14.50 1.70
C MET A 86 2.56 -15.33 2.55
N GLU A 87 3.07 -16.32 3.30
CA GLU A 87 2.27 -17.15 4.20
C GLU A 87 1.64 -16.33 5.34
N LEU A 88 2.18 -15.15 5.64
CA LEU A 88 1.71 -14.25 6.70
C LEU A 88 0.63 -13.27 6.23
N ILE A 89 0.42 -13.12 4.92
CA ILE A 89 -0.59 -12.20 4.37
C ILE A 89 -2.00 -12.49 4.92
N PRO A 90 -2.48 -13.75 4.99
CA PRO A 90 -3.78 -14.06 5.58
C PRO A 90 -3.93 -13.53 7.01
N ASN A 91 -2.92 -13.74 7.87
CA ASN A 91 -2.92 -13.24 9.25
C ASN A 91 -2.88 -11.72 9.30
N TYR A 92 -2.09 -11.09 8.43
CA TYR A 92 -2.03 -9.63 8.34
C TYR A 92 -3.41 -9.03 8.01
N VAL A 93 -4.08 -9.59 7.00
CA VAL A 93 -5.44 -9.19 6.59
C VAL A 93 -6.45 -9.43 7.71
N ALA A 94 -6.38 -10.59 8.38
CA ALA A 94 -7.26 -10.93 9.51
C ALA A 94 -7.09 -9.93 10.67
N ARG A 95 -5.85 -9.62 11.06
CA ARG A 95 -5.54 -8.64 12.11
C ARG A 95 -6.03 -7.24 11.76
N LYS A 96 -5.82 -6.81 10.51
CA LYS A 96 -6.31 -5.51 10.04
C LYS A 96 -7.83 -5.36 10.17
N HIS A 97 -8.57 -6.42 9.85
CA HIS A 97 -10.03 -6.46 9.97
C HIS A 97 -10.53 -6.77 11.38
N GLY A 98 -9.64 -6.90 12.36
CA GLY A 98 -10.01 -7.21 13.76
C GLY A 98 -10.51 -8.64 13.97
N LYS A 99 -10.24 -9.55 13.02
CA LYS A 99 -10.63 -10.97 13.11
C LYS A 99 -9.61 -11.82 13.87
N GLU A 100 -8.39 -11.31 14.04
CA GLU A 100 -7.32 -11.95 14.80
C GLU A 100 -6.67 -10.90 15.72
N GLU A 101 -6.41 -11.27 16.97
CA GLU A 101 -5.68 -10.43 17.92
C GLU A 101 -4.18 -10.43 17.60
N VAL A 102 -3.55 -9.27 17.76
CA VAL A 102 -2.11 -9.15 17.65
C VAL A 102 -1.46 -9.72 18.91
N LYS A 103 -0.80 -10.86 18.78
CA LYS A 103 0.04 -11.43 19.84
C LYS A 103 1.48 -10.98 19.67
N TYR A 104 2.01 -10.32 20.70
CA TYR A 104 3.42 -9.96 20.77
C TYR A 104 4.20 -11.04 21.51
N LEU A 105 5.35 -11.45 20.96
CA LEU A 105 6.24 -12.43 21.61
C LEU A 105 6.81 -11.90 22.94
N HIS A 106 6.92 -10.58 23.06
CA HIS A 106 7.42 -9.92 24.26
C HIS A 106 6.84 -8.50 24.37
N PRO A 107 6.47 -8.00 25.57
CA PRO A 107 5.85 -6.67 25.73
C PRO A 107 6.63 -5.50 25.12
N LYS A 108 7.97 -5.57 25.12
CA LYS A 108 8.82 -4.54 24.49
C LYS A 108 8.65 -4.44 22.96
N LEU A 109 8.16 -5.49 22.31
CA LEU A 109 7.96 -5.52 20.85
C LEU A 109 6.72 -4.75 20.41
N GLU A 110 5.76 -4.52 21.31
CA GLU A 110 4.57 -3.74 21.03
C GLU A 110 4.94 -2.38 20.42
N LYS A 111 5.86 -1.65 21.05
CA LYS A 111 6.31 -0.32 20.61
C LYS A 111 6.85 -0.26 19.17
N PHE A 112 7.39 -1.37 18.65
CA PHE A 112 7.99 -1.41 17.31
C PHE A 112 7.05 -2.03 16.28
N ALA A 113 6.28 -3.05 16.67
CA ALA A 113 5.40 -3.77 15.75
C ALA A 113 4.08 -3.03 15.49
N THR A 114 3.67 -2.09 16.36
CA THR A 114 2.43 -1.31 16.15
C THR A 114 2.46 -0.48 14.87
N SER A 115 3.61 0.03 14.40
CA SER A 115 3.65 0.85 13.17
C SER A 115 3.29 0.07 11.91
N CYS A 116 3.53 -1.24 11.91
CA CYS A 116 3.21 -2.11 10.79
C CYS A 116 1.76 -2.62 10.84
N LEU A 117 1.02 -2.35 11.92
CA LEU A 117 -0.35 -2.82 12.12
C LEU A 117 -1.29 -1.62 12.10
N SER A 118 -2.40 -1.73 11.36
CA SER A 118 -3.42 -0.69 11.26
C SER A 118 -3.81 -0.14 12.64
N LYS A 119 -3.79 1.20 12.78
CA LYS A 119 -4.04 1.95 14.03
C LYS A 119 -5.40 1.68 14.69
N LYS A 120 -6.32 0.97 14.03
CA LYS A 120 -7.67 0.69 14.57
C LYS A 120 -7.67 -0.14 15.86
N GLN A 121 -6.61 -0.88 16.17
CA GLN A 121 -6.56 -1.68 17.41
C GLN A 121 -5.97 -0.97 18.63
N SER A 122 -5.30 0.18 18.47
CA SER A 122 -4.79 0.94 19.62
C SER A 122 -5.88 1.65 20.43
N SER A 123 -7.12 1.71 19.93
CA SER A 123 -8.26 2.35 20.62
C SER A 123 -9.13 1.37 21.44
N LEU A 124 -8.79 0.08 21.51
CA LEU A 124 -9.57 -0.95 22.21
C LEU A 124 -9.06 -1.28 23.62
N ARG A 125 -8.27 -0.37 24.21
CA ARG A 125 -7.84 -0.46 25.61
C ARG A 125 -7.95 0.90 26.30
N VAL A 126 -9.18 1.35 26.56
CA VAL A 126 -9.66 1.93 27.84
C VAL A 126 -11.16 1.68 27.92
#